data_AF-A0A2V8SEP6-F1
#
_entry.id   AF-A0A2V8SEP6-F1
#
_cell.length_a   1.000
_cell.length_b   1.000
_cell.length_c   1.000
_cell.angle_alpha   90.00
_cell.angle_beta   90.00
_cell.angle_gamma   90.00
#
_symmetry.space_group_name_H-M   'P 1'
#
loop_
_entity.id
_entity.type
_entity.pdbx_description
1 polymer ?
#
loop_
_entity_poly.entity_id
_entity_poly.type
_entity_poly.pdbx_seq_one_letter_code
_entity_poly.pdbx_strand_id
1 'polypeptide(L)'
;GMPDFEHNVEPNNFVVDDRVFKAFKDYVAAHNEDYKVSDAQLERSRDFVARQLRYDLTTAAYGSVKATQVLVFDDPQVTKAIESLPRARDLATAAMRGRNPASKSFE
;
A
#
# COMPACT_ATOMS: atom_id res chain seq x y z
N GLY A 1 12.72 24.24 -0.60
CA GLY A 1 13.79 23.26 -0.37
C GLY A 1 13.73 22.21 -1.46
N MET A 2 14.86 21.63 -1.87
CA MET A 2 14.85 20.49 -2.79
C MET A 2 14.19 19.27 -2.12
N PRO A 3 13.42 18.45 -2.86
CA PRO A 3 12.89 17.20 -2.33
C PRO A 3 14.01 16.24 -1.95
N ASP A 4 13.86 15.56 -0.81
CA ASP A 4 14.75 14.47 -0.39
C ASP A 4 14.32 13.17 -1.08
N PHE A 5 15.13 12.70 -2.04
CA PHE A 5 14.87 11.49 -2.81
C PHE A 5 15.41 10.21 -2.15
N GLU A 6 16.21 10.32 -1.08
CA GLU A 6 16.80 9.17 -0.38
C GLU A 6 15.87 8.67 0.75
N HIS A 7 14.98 9.53 1.27
CA HIS A 7 14.08 9.15 2.37
C HIS A 7 13.12 8.01 1.98
N ASN A 8 13.04 6.98 2.81
CA ASN A 8 12.01 5.94 2.72
C ASN A 8 10.85 6.33 3.63
N VAL A 9 9.63 6.25 3.10
CA VAL A 9 8.44 6.65 3.84
C VAL A 9 8.16 5.59 4.90
N GLU A 10 8.38 5.92 6.16
CA GLU A 10 8.15 5.00 7.26
C GLU A 10 6.65 4.86 7.58
N PRO A 11 6.22 3.74 8.21
CA PRO A 11 4.83 3.53 8.63
C PRO A 11 4.25 4.65 9.51
N ASN A 12 5.10 5.31 10.29
CA ASN A 12 4.74 6.39 11.20
C ASN A 12 4.73 7.79 10.54
N ASN A 13 5.14 7.91 9.27
CA ASN A 13 5.13 9.17 8.54
C ASN A 13 3.71 9.46 8.03
N PHE A 14 3.25 10.69 8.25
CA PHE A 14 1.95 11.21 7.80
C PHE A 14 0.76 10.33 8.21
N VAL A 15 0.77 9.79 9.43
CA VAL A 15 -0.35 9.03 9.98
C VAL A 15 -1.61 9.89 9.95
N VAL A 16 -2.65 9.38 9.28
CA VAL A 16 -3.97 10.02 9.25
C VAL A 16 -4.73 9.58 10.49
N ASP A 17 -4.52 10.33 11.58
CA ASP A 17 -5.24 10.13 12.84
C ASP A 17 -6.68 10.67 12.78
N ASP A 18 -7.44 10.49 13.86
CA ASP A 18 -8.83 10.96 13.95
C ASP A 18 -8.96 12.47 13.71
N ARG A 19 -7.94 13.26 14.06
CA ARG A 19 -7.97 14.72 13.88
C ARG A 19 -7.85 15.08 12.40
N VAL A 20 -6.93 14.44 11.69
CA VAL A 20 -6.77 14.64 10.24
C VAL A 20 -8.00 14.15 9.49
N PHE A 21 -8.53 12.98 9.85
CA PHE A 21 -9.73 12.46 9.22
C PHE A 21 -10.94 13.37 9.47
N LYS A 22 -11.12 13.87 10.70
CA LYS A 22 -12.16 14.85 11.01
C LYS A 22 -12.02 16.13 10.17
N ALA A 23 -10.81 16.67 10.03
CA ALA A 23 -10.58 17.87 9.22
C ALA A 23 -10.98 17.66 7.75
N PHE A 24 -10.71 16.46 7.21
CA PHE A 24 -11.18 16.10 5.87
C PHE A 24 -12.71 16.04 5.78
N LYS A 25 -13.39 15.43 6.76
CA LYS A 25 -14.86 15.40 6.79
C LYS A 25 -15.45 16.80 6.87
N ASP A 26 -14.88 17.67 7.71
CA ASP A 26 -15.32 19.06 7.85
C ASP A 26 -15.14 19.81 6.51
N TYR A 27 -14.05 19.57 5.78
CA TYR A 27 -13.82 20.14 4.45
C TYR A 27 -14.87 19.67 3.43
N VAL A 28 -15.11 18.36 3.34
CA VAL A 28 -16.12 17.79 2.43
C VAL A 28 -17.52 18.32 2.77
N ALA A 29 -17.86 18.43 4.06
CA ALA A 29 -19.15 18.96 4.51
C ALA A 29 -19.33 20.43 4.10
N ALA A 30 -18.27 21.24 4.19
CA ALA A 30 -18.29 22.64 3.75
C ALA A 30 -18.47 22.80 2.23
N HIS A 31 -18.20 21.75 1.45
CA HIS A 31 -18.27 21.73 -0.03
C HIS A 31 -19.26 20.65 -0.51
N ASN A 32 -20.27 20.34 0.30
CA ASN A 32 -21.18 19.23 0.03
C ASN A 32 -22.00 19.42 -1.25
N GLU A 33 -22.22 20.66 -1.69
CA GLU A 33 -22.89 20.96 -2.96
C GLU A 33 -22.13 20.37 -4.17
N ASP A 34 -20.80 20.35 -4.09
CA ASP A 34 -19.91 19.83 -5.14
C ASP A 34 -19.76 18.31 -5.03
N TYR A 35 -19.50 17.80 -3.82
CA TYR A 35 -19.11 16.40 -3.61
C TYR A 35 -20.29 15.45 -3.44
N LYS A 36 -21.39 15.91 -2.83
CA LYS A 36 -22.60 15.10 -2.59
C LYS A 36 -22.30 13.76 -1.88
N VAL A 37 -21.39 13.78 -0.90
CA VAL A 37 -20.99 12.61 -0.12
C VAL A 37 -21.45 12.76 1.33
N SER A 38 -22.14 11.75 1.85
CA SER A 38 -22.58 11.71 3.25
C SER A 38 -21.46 11.31 4.22
N ASP A 39 -21.54 11.77 5.48
CA ASP A 39 -20.63 11.35 6.55
C ASP A 39 -20.56 9.82 6.68
N ALA A 40 -21.69 9.12 6.57
CA ALA A 40 -21.73 7.65 6.61
C ALA A 40 -20.97 6.99 5.43
N GLN A 41 -20.92 7.61 4.26
CA GLN A 41 -20.09 7.12 3.15
C GLN A 41 -18.60 7.35 3.41
N LEU A 42 -18.23 8.49 4.01
CA LEU A 42 -16.86 8.80 4.41
C LEU A 42 -16.36 7.80 5.47
N GLU A 43 -17.17 7.50 6.48
CA GLU A 43 -16.83 6.51 7.53
C GLU A 43 -16.66 5.10 6.96
N ARG A 44 -17.56 4.66 6.06
CA ARG A 44 -17.40 3.35 5.38
C ARG A 44 -16.14 3.27 4.51
N SER A 45 -15.64 4.42 4.07
CA SER A 45 -14.47 4.52 3.19
C SER A 45 -13.23 5.03 3.92
N ARG A 46 -13.22 4.98 5.25
CA ARG A 46 -12.19 5.58 6.10
C ARG A 46 -10.77 5.12 5.74
N ASP A 47 -10.57 3.82 5.54
CA ASP A 47 -9.24 3.28 5.20
C ASP A 47 -8.75 3.77 3.84
N PHE A 48 -9.66 3.87 2.86
CA PHE A 48 -9.34 4.42 1.55
C PHE A 48 -8.96 5.90 1.65
N VAL A 49 -9.78 6.69 2.36
CA VAL A 49 -9.54 8.12 2.57
C VAL A 49 -8.21 8.34 3.30
N ALA A 50 -7.94 7.57 4.35
CA ALA A 50 -6.69 7.66 5.10
C ALA A 50 -5.48 7.34 4.23
N ARG A 51 -5.56 6.29 3.41
CA ARG A 51 -4.49 5.93 2.48
C ARG A 51 -4.26 7.02 1.42
N GLN A 52 -5.33 7.58 0.87
CA GLN A 52 -5.24 8.63 -0.14
C GLN A 52 -4.67 9.94 0.45
N LEU A 53 -5.15 10.37 1.62
CA LEU A 53 -4.59 11.53 2.32
C LEU A 53 -3.11 11.34 2.64
N ARG A 54 -2.71 10.15 3.10
CA ARG A 54 -1.30 9.84 3.35
C ARG A 54 -0.47 9.89 2.07
N TYR A 55 -1.00 9.37 0.96
CA TYR A 55 -0.36 9.49 -0.36
C TYR A 55 -0.18 10.96 -0.78
N ASP A 56 -1.21 11.79 -0.64
CA ASP A 56 -1.18 13.19 -1.04
C ASP A 56 -0.19 14.01 -0.18
N LEU A 57 -0.18 13.80 1.14
CA LEU A 57 0.78 14.41 2.06
C LEU A 57 2.22 14.00 1.75
N THR A 58 2.43 12.71 1.48
CA THR A 58 3.75 12.17 1.09
C THR A 58 4.20 12.73 -0.25
N THR A 59 3.26 12.91 -1.20
CA THR A 59 3.54 13.53 -2.50
C THR A 59 3.98 14.98 -2.32
N ALA A 60 3.30 15.74 -1.46
CA ALA A 60 3.65 17.13 -1.18
C ALA A 60 5.03 17.27 -0.52
N ALA A 61 5.42 16.31 0.33
CA ALA A 61 6.70 16.35 1.05
C ALA A 61 7.89 15.81 0.23
N TYR A 62 7.70 14.70 -0.48
CA TYR A 62 8.79 13.90 -1.06
C TYR A 62 8.61 13.57 -2.55
N GLY A 63 7.51 14.02 -3.16
CA GLY A 63 7.17 13.72 -4.56
C GLY A 63 6.46 12.37 -4.76
N SER A 64 5.90 12.20 -5.95
CA SER A 64 4.98 11.10 -6.30
C SER A 64 5.63 9.71 -6.30
N VAL A 65 6.93 9.63 -6.63
CA VAL A 65 7.67 8.36 -6.65
C VAL A 65 7.68 7.73 -5.26
N LYS A 66 7.98 8.52 -4.23
CA LYS A 66 8.00 8.06 -2.84
C LYS A 66 6.58 7.82 -2.31
N ALA A 67 5.63 8.67 -2.68
CA ALA A 67 4.23 8.48 -2.30
C ALA A 67 3.65 7.15 -2.78
N THR A 68 4.08 6.64 -3.94
CA THR A 68 3.64 5.32 -4.44
C THR A 68 3.96 4.18 -3.46
N GLN A 69 4.99 4.32 -2.61
CA GLN A 69 5.29 3.34 -1.56
C GLN A 69 4.15 3.21 -0.55
N VAL A 70 3.44 4.29 -0.23
CA VAL A 70 2.28 4.28 0.68
C VAL A 70 1.19 3.36 0.14
N LEU A 71 0.93 3.42 -1.17
CA LEU A 71 -0.07 2.57 -1.81
C LEU A 71 0.32 1.10 -1.75
N VAL A 72 1.62 0.79 -1.88
CA VAL A 72 2.15 -0.57 -1.85
C VAL A 72 2.18 -1.15 -0.43
N PHE A 73 2.60 -0.37 0.57
CA PHE A 73 2.72 -0.84 1.95
C PHE A 73 1.38 -1.19 2.59
N ASP A 74 0.35 -0.39 2.30
CA ASP A 74 -0.98 -0.55 2.89
C ASP A 74 -1.90 -1.44 2.02
N ASP A 75 -1.39 -2.04 0.93
CA ASP A 75 -2.17 -2.92 0.04
C ASP A 75 -2.23 -4.36 0.56
N PRO A 76 -3.44 -4.88 0.87
CA PRO A 76 -3.58 -6.25 1.37
C PRO A 76 -3.14 -7.31 0.35
N GLN A 77 -3.21 -7.04 -0.95
CA GLN A 77 -2.71 -7.94 -2.00
C GLN A 77 -1.17 -8.02 -1.98
N VAL A 78 -0.50 -6.89 -1.73
CA VAL A 78 0.97 -6.87 -1.58
C VAL A 78 1.37 -7.62 -0.31
N THR A 79 0.69 -7.38 0.81
CA THR A 79 0.89 -8.15 2.04
C THR A 79 0.72 -9.64 1.77
N LYS A 80 -0.35 -10.03 1.07
CA LYS A 80 -0.62 -11.44 0.78
C LYS A 80 0.43 -12.06 -0.15
N ALA A 81 0.90 -11.31 -1.13
CA ALA A 81 1.98 -11.73 -2.01
C ALA A 81 3.26 -12.02 -1.22
N ILE A 82 3.65 -11.13 -0.29
CA ILE A 82 4.80 -11.32 0.59
C ILE A 82 4.64 -12.58 1.45
N GLU A 83 3.47 -12.78 2.07
CA GLU A 83 3.16 -14.00 2.85
C GLU A 83 3.25 -15.29 2.02
N SER A 84 3.01 -15.21 0.71
CA SER A 84 3.02 -16.37 -0.18
C SER A 84 4.43 -16.80 -0.63
N LEU A 85 5.43 -15.92 -0.51
CA LEU A 85 6.81 -16.15 -0.99
C LEU A 85 7.46 -17.42 -0.44
N PRO A 86 7.36 -17.77 0.87
CA PRO A 86 7.95 -18.99 1.40
C PRO A 86 7.38 -20.26 0.73
N ARG A 87 6.06 -20.29 0.53
CA ARG A 87 5.39 -21.41 -0.14
C ARG A 87 5.80 -21.51 -1.61
N ALA A 88 5.91 -20.37 -2.30
CA ALA A 88 6.39 -20.33 -3.68
C ALA A 88 7.82 -20.88 -3.80
N ARG A 89 8.71 -20.51 -2.87
CA ARG A 89 10.08 -21.04 -2.78
C ARG A 89 10.10 -22.56 -2.57
N ASP A 90 9.28 -23.07 -1.65
CA ASP A 90 9.24 -24.50 -1.34
C ASP A 90 8.75 -25.32 -2.56
N LEU A 91 7.71 -24.81 -3.25
CA LEU A 91 7.22 -25.39 -4.50
C LEU A 91 8.29 -25.38 -5.60
N ALA A 92 9.00 -24.26 -5.79
CA ALA A 92 10.08 -24.15 -6.77
C ALA A 92 11.22 -25.14 -6.46
N THR A 93 11.59 -25.27 -5.18
CA THR A 93 12.63 -26.20 -4.72
C THR A 93 12.23 -27.65 -4.95
N ALA A 94 10.98 -28.01 -4.64
CA ALA A 94 10.44 -29.34 -4.89
C ALA A 94 10.41 -29.67 -6.40
N ALA A 95 9.97 -28.73 -7.23
CA ALA A 95 9.96 -28.89 -8.68
C ALA A 95 11.36 -29.09 -9.25
N MET A 96 12.36 -28.32 -8.79
CA MET A 96 13.75 -28.48 -9.19
C MET A 96 14.32 -29.85 -8.80
N ARG A 97 13.99 -30.36 -7.61
CA ARG A 97 14.40 -31.71 -7.16
C ARG A 97 13.72 -32.82 -7.97
N GLY A 98 12.44 -32.66 -8.30
CA GLY A 98 11.69 -33.61 -9.14
C GLY A 98 12.10 -33.60 -10.61
N ARG A 99 12.80 -32.55 -11.07
CA ARG A 99 13.31 -32.40 -12.44
C ARG A 99 14.65 -33.08 -12.71
N ASN A 100 15.21 -33.83 -11.75
CA ASN A 100 16.43 -34.60 -11.96
C ASN A 100 16.06 -36.05 -12.38
N PRO A 101 15.80 -36.35 -13.66
CA PRO A 101 15.71 -37.73 -14.09
C PRO A 101 17.10 -38.34 -13.86
N ALA A 102 17.16 -39.38 -13.03
CA ALA A 102 18.30 -40.26 -13.02
C ALA A 102 18.53 -40.69 -14.46
N SER A 103 19.69 -40.32 -15.03
CA SER A 103 20.20 -40.89 -16.25
C SER A 103 20.25 -42.40 -16.03
N LYS A 104 19.23 -43.11 -16.47
CA LYS A 104 19.28 -44.56 -16.59
C LYS A 104 20.29 -44.82 -17.69
N SER A 105 21.52 -45.11 -17.30
CA SER A 105 22.48 -45.79 -18.15
C SER A 105 21.82 -47.12 -18.54
N PHE A 106 21.48 -47.24 -19.82
CA PHE A 106 21.16 -48.53 -20.41
C PHE A 106 22.50 -49.18 -20.74
N GLU A 107 22.86 -50.20 -19.97
CA GLU A 107 23.85 -51.22 -20.36
C GLU A 107 23.23 -52.18 -21.39
#